data_AF-A0A377TRE5-F1
#
_entry.id   AF-A0A377TRE5-F1
#
_cell.length_a   1.000
_cell.length_b   1.000
_cell.length_c   1.000
_cell.angle_alpha   90.00
_cell.angle_beta   90.00
_cell.angle_gamma   90.00
#
_symmetry.space_group_name_H-M   'P 1'
#
loop_
_entity.id
_entity.type
_entity.pdbx_description
1 polymer ?
#
loop_
_entity_poly.entity_id
_entity_poly.type
_entity_poly.pdbx_seq_one_letter_code
_entity_poly.pdbx_strand_id
1 'polypeptide(L)' 'MIQTTAPFPWSVDFTEDALIVNGKTITVYAEKEAQHIPWQAAGAEVIVECTGFYTSAEKSQAISRPARAKC' A
#
# COMPACT_ATOMS: atom_id res chain seq x y z
N MET A 1 5.72 20.76 -17.96
CA MET A 1 5.36 19.55 -17.20
C MET A 1 4.37 18.75 -18.02
N ILE A 2 4.85 17.72 -18.72
CA ILE A 2 3.97 16.80 -19.46
C ILE A 2 3.86 15.55 -18.58
N GLN A 3 2.75 15.41 -17.87
CA GLN A 3 2.43 14.16 -17.17
C GLN A 3 2.13 13.11 -18.25
N THR A 4 2.93 12.05 -18.31
CA THR A 4 3.02 11.10 -19.44
C THR A 4 1.78 10.23 -19.65
N THR A 5 0.75 10.37 -18.83
CA THR A 5 -0.48 9.58 -18.87
C THR A 5 -1.71 10.48 -18.75
N ALA A 6 -2.85 10.00 -19.27
CA ALA A 6 -4.12 10.71 -19.18
C ALA A 6 -4.53 10.94 -17.70
N PRO A 7 -5.32 11.99 -17.41
CA PRO A 7 -5.84 12.23 -16.07
C PRO A 7 -6.61 11.03 -15.52
N PHE A 8 -6.50 10.81 -14.21
CA PHE A 8 -7.23 9.75 -13.53
C PHE A 8 -8.75 9.99 -13.64
N PRO A 9 -9.54 9.09 -14.24
CA PRO A 9 -10.92 9.38 -14.65
C PRO A 9 -11.96 9.21 -13.54
N TRP A 10 -11.57 8.71 -12.36
CA TRP A 10 -12.48 8.48 -11.24
C TRP A 10 -12.45 9.62 -10.23
N SER A 11 -13.54 9.79 -9.47
CA SER A 11 -13.55 10.74 -8.35
C SER A 11 -12.59 10.27 -7.26
N VAL A 12 -11.90 11.25 -6.69
CA VAL A 12 -10.94 11.08 -5.61
C VAL A 12 -11.27 12.11 -4.53
N ASP A 13 -11.58 11.61 -3.35
CA ASP A 13 -11.82 12.39 -2.14
C ASP A 13 -10.91 11.86 -1.02
N PHE A 14 -10.86 12.55 0.12
CA PHE A 14 -10.04 12.14 1.26
C PHE A 14 -10.69 12.47 2.59
N THR A 15 -10.22 11.75 3.61
CA THR A 15 -10.46 11.99 5.04
C THR A 15 -9.10 12.13 5.71
N GLU A 16 -9.06 12.26 7.04
CA GLU A 16 -7.81 12.37 7.78
C GLU A 16 -6.94 11.09 7.66
N ASP A 17 -7.58 9.92 7.57
CA ASP A 17 -6.96 8.59 7.65
C ASP A 17 -7.21 7.70 6.43
N ALA A 18 -7.93 8.19 5.40
CA ALA A 18 -8.24 7.40 4.21
C ALA A 18 -8.41 8.23 2.93
N LEU A 19 -8.13 7.59 1.79
CA LEU A 19 -8.52 8.03 0.46
C LEU A 19 -9.84 7.38 0.07
N ILE A 20 -10.69 8.11 -0.63
CA ILE A 20 -11.96 7.60 -1.17
C ILE A 20 -11.86 7.68 -2.68
N VAL A 21 -11.80 6.54 -3.36
CA VAL A 21 -11.69 6.46 -4.81
C VAL A 21 -12.90 5.74 -5.36
N ASN A 22 -13.68 6.42 -6.20
CA ASN A 22 -14.92 5.86 -6.77
C ASN A 22 -15.85 5.26 -5.68
N GLY A 23 -15.99 5.96 -4.55
CA GLY A 23 -16.77 5.53 -3.39
C GLY A 23 -16.15 4.40 -2.54
N LYS A 24 -14.96 3.92 -2.87
CA LYS A 24 -14.24 2.91 -2.09
C LYS A 24 -13.23 3.56 -1.16
N THR A 25 -13.32 3.25 0.13
CA THR A 25 -12.38 3.73 1.14
C THR A 25 -11.09 2.91 1.14
N ILE A 26 -9.96 3.59 1.14
CA ILE A 26 -8.61 3.06 1.15
C ILE A 26 -7.90 3.68 2.36
N THR A 27 -7.66 2.90 3.41
CA THR A 27 -6.97 3.37 4.61
C THR A 27 -5.52 3.72 4.29
N VAL A 28 -5.06 4.86 4.82
CA VAL A 28 -3.69 5.36 4.63
C VAL A 28 -2.97 5.34 5.97
N TYR A 29 -1.71 4.92 5.95
CA TYR A 29 -0.83 4.89 7.13
C TYR A 29 0.42 5.73 6.86
N ALA A 30 0.88 6.44 7.88
CA ALA A 30 2.09 7.26 7.83
C ALA A 30 3.17 6.70 8.79
N GLU A 31 3.55 5.45 8.58
CA GLU A 31 4.53 4.75 9.41
C GLU A 31 5.90 4.67 8.72
N LYS A 32 6.97 4.87 9.49
CA LYS A 32 8.34 4.76 8.98
C LYS A 32 8.75 3.30 8.73
N GLU A 33 8.37 2.42 9.66
CA GLU A 33 8.72 1.00 9.60
C GLU A 33 7.49 0.20 9.18
N ALA A 34 7.59 -0.54 8.07
CA ALA A 34 6.45 -1.26 7.49
C ALA A 34 5.84 -2.32 8.42
N GLN A 35 6.61 -2.81 9.41
CA GLN A 35 6.17 -3.77 10.41
C GLN A 35 5.11 -3.23 11.39
N HIS A 36 5.01 -1.90 11.55
CA HIS A 36 4.03 -1.29 12.47
C HIS A 36 2.65 -1.11 11.84
N ILE A 37 2.54 -1.26 10.51
CA ILE A 37 1.27 -1.15 9.82
C ILE A 37 0.45 -2.43 10.09
N PRO A 38 -0.81 -2.32 10.54
CA PRO A 38 -1.64 -3.47 10.90
C PRO A 38 -2.23 -4.16 9.65
N TRP A 39 -1.37 -4.68 8.77
CA TRP A 39 -1.73 -5.25 7.46
C TRP A 39 -2.86 -6.29 7.52
N GLN A 40 -2.88 -7.13 8.55
CA GLN A 40 -3.90 -8.16 8.75
C GLN A 40 -5.27 -7.56 9.09
N ALA A 41 -5.30 -6.56 9.97
CA ALA A 41 -6.54 -5.88 10.34
C ALA A 41 -7.09 -5.05 9.17
N ALA A 42 -6.20 -4.53 8.32
CA ALA A 42 -6.56 -3.85 7.07
C ALA A 42 -7.04 -4.82 5.96
N GLY A 43 -6.96 -6.14 6.16
CA GLY A 43 -7.37 -7.14 5.17
C GLY A 43 -6.42 -7.29 3.98
N ALA A 44 -5.15 -6.90 4.12
CA ALA A 44 -4.18 -6.98 3.03
C ALA A 44 -3.76 -8.44 2.75
N GLU A 45 -4.02 -8.91 1.52
CA GLU A 45 -3.61 -10.24 1.06
C GLU A 45 -2.25 -10.26 0.35
N VAL A 46 -1.90 -9.14 -0.28
CA VAL A 46 -0.67 -8.94 -1.05
C VAL A 46 -0.10 -7.58 -0.67
N ILE A 47 1.20 -7.52 -0.42
CA ILE A 47 1.94 -6.30 -0.15
C ILE A 47 2.83 -6.02 -1.36
N VAL A 48 2.64 -4.87 -2.00
CA VAL A 48 3.49 -4.41 -3.09
C VAL A 48 4.44 -3.36 -2.54
N GLU A 49 5.72 -3.65 -2.60
CA GLU A 49 6.77 -2.78 -2.07
C GLU A 49 7.29 -1.85 -3.18
N CYS A 50 7.06 -0.55 -3.04
CA CYS A 50 7.46 0.46 -4.02
C CYS A 50 8.33 1.58 -3.40
N THR A 51 8.84 1.38 -2.18
CA THR A 51 9.75 2.30 -1.49
C THR A 51 11.21 2.01 -1.85
N GLY A 52 11.53 0.77 -2.25
CA GLY A 52 12.88 0.32 -2.59
C GLY A 52 13.74 -0.07 -1.37
N PHE A 53 13.19 -0.03 -0.16
CA PHE A 53 13.92 -0.33 1.08
C PHE A 53 14.02 -1.84 1.38
N TYR A 54 13.02 -2.63 0.98
CA TYR A 54 12.92 -4.06 1.28
C TYR A 54 13.14 -4.92 0.03
N THR A 55 14.22 -4.60 -0.70
CA THR A 55 14.58 -5.19 -1.99
C THR A 55 15.28 -6.55 -1.93
N SER A 56 15.59 -7.07 -0.72
CA SER A 56 16.07 -8.44 -0.56
C SER A 56 14.94 -9.37 -0.11
N ALA A 57 15.03 -10.65 -0.50
CA ALA A 57 14.06 -11.66 -0.09
C ALA A 57 13.91 -11.72 1.45
N GLU A 58 15.01 -11.62 2.19
CA GLU A 58 15.02 -11.62 3.65
C GLU A 58 14.30 -10.40 4.25
N LYS A 59 14.48 -9.22 3.66
CA LYS A 59 13.82 -7.99 4.11
C LYS A 59 12.33 -7.96 3.76
N SER A 60 11.96 -8.47 2.59
CA SER A 60 10.57 -8.59 2.17
C SER A 60 9.81 -9.59 3.05
N GLN A 61 10.47 -10.69 3.44
CA GLN A 61 9.91 -11.70 4.33
C GLN A 61 9.52 -11.15 5.70
N ALA A 62 10.25 -10.16 6.22
CA ALA A 62 9.96 -9.53 7.51
C ALA A 62 8.60 -8.80 7.56
N ILE A 63 8.05 -8.43 6.42
CA ILE A 63 6.75 -7.73 6.31
C ILE A 63 5.67 -8.68 5.73
N SER A 64 6.08 -9.71 4.99
CA SER A 64 5.17 -10.68 4.37
C SER A 64 4.51 -11.63 5.39
N ARG A 65 3.25 -12.00 5.15
CA ARG A 65 2.56 -13.03 5.94
C ARG A 65 3.21 -14.41 5.71
N PRO A 66 3.44 -15.24 6.76
CA PRO A 66 4.11 -16.55 6.64
C PRO A 66 3.37 -17.62 5.82
N ALA A 67 2.27 -17.30 5.12
CA ALA A 67 1.47 -18.31 4.42
C ALA A 67 1.04 -17.93 2.99
N ARG A 68 1.59 -16.86 2.39
CA ARG A 68 1.42 -16.61 0.95
C ARG A 68 2.52 -15.70 0.37
N ALA A 69 3.75 -16.20 0.38
CA ALA A 69 4.81 -15.57 -0.41
C ALA A 69 4.52 -15.85 -1.90
N LYS A 70 4.13 -14.80 -2.64
CA LYS A 70 4.38 -14.72 -4.08
C LYS A 70 5.23 -13.49 -4.29
N CYS A 71 6.53 -13.68 -4.12
CA CYS A 71 7.51 -12.91 -4.87
C CYS A 71 7.39 -13.32 -6.35
#